data_AF-A0A326GH64-F1
#
_entry.id   AF-A0A326GH64-F1
#
_cell.length_a   1.000
_cell.length_b   1.000
_cell.length_c   1.000
_cell.angle_alpha   90.00
_cell.angle_beta   90.00
_cell.angle_gamma   90.00
#
_symmetry.space_group_name_H-M   'P 1'
#
loop_
_entity.id
_entity.type
_entity.pdbx_description
1 polymer ?
#
loop_
_entity_poly.entity_id
_entity_poly.type
_entity_poly.pdbx_seq_one_letter_code
_entity_poly.pdbx_strand_id
1 'polypeptide(L)'
;MPVSARGPPGGSRTSFADALGVRARRMRVARLRRYGDLQSCYVAARWSVASFSTSRACAPRQEGCGGLGRCLSRVHQALVLFLAFTVLAVLVWESVLLAAAFGIPVLWTGYKLLTTRLRQRKVIRDWPNAGDRKVHYAVWRMKNYDRFLDTNVKFARHARAIDENRKHFPVAGWAYSHDVQRMEGLNPPWLRQVWFSGNHSDIGGSHPEDESRLSDIALGWMVEQLDELEHPIMLDRKRLRLWPDPFGMQHDERKALAEAGWQRWLPKKFRITWPEGRRKVHPKADLHPTVLERLAGGPVTEHDIRRSYRPSQLRDHHLARKHFSPPAPEAR
;
A
#
# COMPACT_ATOMS: atom_id res chain seq x y z
N MET A 1 -41.15 -19.31 62.46
CA MET A 1 -41.93 -18.12 62.87
C MET A 1 -41.84 -17.09 61.74
N PRO A 2 -42.95 -16.45 61.37
CA PRO A 2 -43.42 -16.22 59.98
C PRO A 2 -43.13 -14.77 59.51
N VAL A 3 -43.38 -14.26 58.28
CA VAL A 3 -44.64 -13.96 57.56
C VAL A 3 -44.22 -13.26 56.24
N SER A 4 -44.52 -13.79 55.04
CA SER A 4 -45.51 -13.35 54.03
C SER A 4 -45.73 -11.83 53.74
N ALA A 5 -45.31 -11.41 52.54
CA ALA A 5 -45.98 -10.58 51.52
C ALA A 5 -46.70 -9.25 51.85
N ARG A 6 -46.38 -8.21 51.05
CA ARG A 6 -47.35 -7.30 50.39
C ARG A 6 -46.72 -6.55 49.20
N GLY A 7 -47.47 -6.49 48.10
CA GLY A 7 -47.11 -5.87 46.80
C GLY A 7 -47.45 -4.36 46.66
N PRO A 8 -47.42 -3.81 45.42
CA PRO A 8 -46.92 -2.47 45.04
C PRO A 8 -48.07 -1.43 44.87
N PRO A 9 -47.84 -0.12 44.51
CA PRO A 9 -47.48 0.32 43.13
C PRO A 9 -46.70 1.66 43.03
N GLY A 10 -46.36 2.08 41.81
CA GLY A 10 -46.27 3.51 41.45
C GLY A 10 -44.90 3.99 40.97
N GLY A 11 -44.81 4.43 39.72
CA GLY A 11 -43.58 4.88 39.08
C GLY A 11 -43.29 6.38 39.24
N SER A 12 -42.08 6.78 38.88
CA SER A 12 -41.73 8.16 38.62
C SER A 12 -40.63 8.27 37.56
N ARG A 13 -40.84 9.24 36.67
CA ARG A 13 -40.18 9.51 35.40
C ARG A 13 -38.76 10.04 35.54
N THR A 14 -37.88 9.64 34.61
CA THR A 14 -36.81 10.48 34.03
C THR A 14 -36.59 10.02 32.58
N SER A 15 -37.24 10.67 31.59
CA SER A 15 -36.66 11.72 30.72
C SER A 15 -35.49 11.19 29.86
N PHE A 16 -35.72 10.63 28.66
CA PHE A 16 -35.81 11.37 27.38
C PHE A 16 -34.58 12.28 27.12
N ALA A 17 -33.38 11.71 27.04
CA ALA A 17 -32.19 12.36 26.48
C ALA A 17 -31.17 11.35 25.88
N ASP A 18 -31.66 10.26 25.30
CA ASP A 18 -30.91 9.49 24.31
C ASP A 18 -31.22 10.05 22.92
N ALA A 19 -30.45 11.05 22.49
CA ALA A 19 -30.29 11.38 21.07
C ALA A 19 -29.13 12.38 20.87
N LEU A 20 -28.13 11.94 20.10
CA LEU A 20 -27.15 12.75 19.39
C LEU A 20 -26.05 13.44 20.24
N GLY A 21 -24.90 12.77 20.36
CA GLY A 21 -23.72 13.33 21.02
C GLY A 21 -22.39 12.72 20.58
N VAL A 22 -22.16 12.54 19.27
CA VAL A 22 -20.85 12.17 18.73
C VAL A 22 -19.86 13.32 18.99
N ARG A 23 -19.04 13.21 20.04
CA ARG A 23 -17.88 14.08 20.27
C ARG A 23 -16.60 13.34 19.90
N ALA A 24 -16.01 13.73 18.77
CA ALA A 24 -14.66 13.37 18.37
C ALA A 24 -13.63 13.81 19.45
N ARG A 25 -13.03 12.85 20.17
CA ARG A 25 -11.89 13.13 21.05
C ARG A 25 -10.59 13.06 20.25
N ARG A 26 -10.04 14.23 19.99
CA ARG A 26 -8.69 14.48 19.47
C ARG A 26 -7.66 13.91 20.46
N MET A 27 -6.99 12.80 20.13
CA MET A 27 -5.88 12.28 20.95
C MET A 27 -4.69 13.25 20.90
N ARG A 28 -4.35 13.79 22.07
CA ARG A 28 -3.09 14.50 22.34
C ARG A 28 -2.00 13.45 22.53
N VAL A 29 -0.97 13.50 21.69
CA VAL A 29 0.24 12.66 21.79
C VAL A 29 0.95 12.97 23.11
N ALA A 30 1.04 11.98 24.00
CA ALA A 30 1.82 12.07 25.21
C ALA A 30 3.32 12.03 24.87
N ARG A 31 4.05 13.02 25.37
CA ARG A 31 5.50 13.20 25.21
C ARG A 31 6.21 12.21 26.14
N LEU A 32 6.74 11.11 25.62
CA LEU A 32 7.56 10.18 26.41
C LEU A 32 8.95 10.77 26.66
N ARG A 33 9.30 10.85 27.95
CA ARG A 33 10.62 11.25 28.48
C ARG A 33 11.68 10.21 28.10
N ARG A 34 12.90 10.69 27.84
CA ARG A 34 14.12 9.88 27.65
C ARG A 34 14.40 9.06 28.92
N TYR A 35 14.67 7.78 28.74
CA TYR A 35 15.54 6.98 29.61
C TYR A 35 16.55 6.26 28.71
N GLY A 36 17.83 6.39 29.08
CA GLY A 36 18.97 5.85 28.36
C GLY A 36 19.18 4.35 28.59
N ASP A 37 20.10 3.81 27.80
CA ASP A 37 20.65 2.45 27.85
C ASP A 37 19.67 1.28 27.75
N LEU A 38 19.16 1.07 26.53
CA LEU A 38 18.69 -0.24 26.06
C LEU A 38 19.20 -0.44 24.64
N GLN A 39 19.96 -1.51 24.42
CA GLN A 39 20.45 -1.97 23.12
C GLN A 39 19.30 -2.03 22.12
N SER A 40 19.36 -1.22 21.07
CA SER A 40 18.33 -1.18 20.03
C SER A 40 18.26 -2.52 19.28
N CYS A 41 17.29 -3.35 19.64
CA CYS A 41 16.78 -4.39 18.76
C CYS A 41 16.00 -3.70 17.63
N TYR A 42 16.69 -3.34 16.55
CA TYR A 42 16.05 -2.84 15.34
C TYR A 42 15.33 -3.99 14.64
N VAL A 43 14.03 -4.15 14.94
CA VAL A 43 13.12 -4.87 14.05
C VAL A 43 12.73 -3.91 12.95
N ALA A 44 13.35 -4.05 11.78
CA ALA A 44 12.93 -3.33 10.58
C ALA A 44 11.63 -3.96 10.04
N ALA A 45 10.52 -3.77 10.76
CA ALA A 45 9.20 -3.94 10.17
C ALA A 45 8.97 -2.74 9.24
N ARG A 46 9.36 -2.87 7.98
CA ARG A 46 9.02 -1.88 6.95
C ARG A 46 7.54 -2.07 6.61
N TRP A 47 6.67 -1.61 7.50
CA TRP A 47 5.35 -1.15 7.12
C TRP A 47 5.55 -0.10 6.04
N SER A 48 4.78 -0.14 4.95
CA SER A 48 4.91 0.82 3.86
C SER A 48 4.43 2.22 4.30
N VAL A 49 5.18 2.88 5.17
CA VAL A 49 5.16 4.31 5.43
C VAL A 49 6.62 4.75 5.51
N ALA A 50 6.99 5.64 4.60
CA ALA A 50 8.35 6.10 4.36
C ALA A 50 9.08 6.52 5.64
N SER A 51 10.26 5.93 5.87
CA SER A 51 11.29 6.52 6.71
C SER A 51 12.62 6.44 5.95
N PHE A 52 13.19 7.60 5.64
CA PHE A 52 14.46 7.74 4.92
C PHE A 52 15.59 7.77 5.95
N SER A 53 16.54 6.84 5.83
CA SER A 53 17.89 7.05 6.37
C SER A 53 18.62 7.99 5.42
N THR A 54 19.05 9.13 5.94
CA THR A 54 19.92 10.10 5.25
C THR A 54 21.33 9.53 5.17
N SER A 55 21.75 9.02 4.03
CA SER A 55 23.15 9.17 3.59
C SER A 55 23.36 8.85 2.11
N ARG A 56 23.89 9.87 1.42
CA ARG A 56 24.66 9.85 0.16
C ARG A 56 23.90 9.65 -1.15
N ALA A 57 24.00 10.72 -1.93
CA ALA A 57 23.64 10.83 -3.33
C ALA A 57 24.56 9.98 -4.23
N CYS A 58 24.00 9.42 -5.30
CA CYS A 58 24.71 9.20 -6.55
C CYS A 58 23.73 9.23 -7.74
N ALA A 59 24.19 9.87 -8.82
CA ALA A 59 23.41 10.37 -9.96
C ALA A 59 22.80 9.27 -10.86
N PRO A 60 21.65 9.51 -11.53
CA PRO A 60 21.08 8.55 -12.46
C PRO A 60 21.36 8.86 -13.94
N ARG A 61 21.75 7.80 -14.66
CA ARG A 61 21.77 7.67 -16.12
C ARG A 61 20.35 7.69 -16.70
N GLN A 62 20.16 8.46 -17.78
CA GLN A 62 18.90 8.66 -18.51
C GLN A 62 18.44 7.39 -19.21
N GLU A 63 17.17 7.01 -19.04
CA GLU A 63 16.46 6.14 -19.98
C GLU A 63 14.99 6.60 -20.13
N GLY A 64 14.61 6.93 -21.37
CA GLY A 64 13.31 6.61 -21.98
C GLY A 64 12.06 7.36 -21.52
N CYS A 65 11.91 8.64 -21.87
CA CYS A 65 10.71 9.45 -21.61
C CYS A 65 9.71 9.44 -22.79
N GLY A 66 9.13 8.29 -23.13
CA GLY A 66 8.19 8.18 -24.28
C GLY A 66 6.72 8.48 -23.94
N GLY A 67 6.28 8.22 -22.71
CA GLY A 67 4.87 8.35 -22.31
C GLY A 67 4.49 9.71 -21.71
N LEU A 68 5.43 10.36 -21.02
CA LEU A 68 5.17 11.56 -20.23
C LEU A 68 4.91 12.80 -21.12
N GLY A 69 5.58 12.87 -22.29
CA GLY A 69 5.44 13.98 -23.24
C GLY A 69 4.03 14.09 -23.84
N ARG A 70 3.36 12.96 -24.08
CA ARG A 70 1.99 12.95 -24.65
C ARG A 70 0.93 13.42 -23.66
N CYS A 71 1.05 13.10 -22.38
CA CYS A 71 0.13 13.59 -21.35
C CYS A 71 0.33 15.07 -21.05
N LEU A 72 1.59 15.53 -20.98
CA LEU A 72 1.92 16.94 -20.81
C LEU A 72 1.39 17.79 -21.98
N SER A 73 1.46 17.28 -23.21
CA SER A 73 0.88 17.91 -24.40
C SER A 73 -0.64 18.07 -24.31
N ARG A 74 -1.37 17.04 -23.87
CA ARG A 74 -2.85 17.11 -23.73
C ARG A 74 -3.32 18.07 -22.64
N VAL A 75 -2.61 18.12 -21.51
CA VAL A 75 -2.92 19.07 -20.43
C VAL A 75 -2.68 20.51 -20.89
N HIS A 76 -1.59 20.74 -21.64
CA HIS A 76 -1.31 22.05 -22.22
C HIS A 76 -2.37 22.46 -23.25
N GLN A 77 -2.76 21.55 -24.14
CA GLN A 77 -3.84 21.80 -25.10
C GLN A 77 -5.17 22.14 -24.41
N ALA A 78 -5.54 21.41 -23.35
CA ALA A 78 -6.75 21.69 -22.59
C ALA A 78 -6.70 23.05 -21.89
N LEU A 79 -5.55 23.43 -21.31
CA LEU A 79 -5.36 24.75 -20.68
C LEU A 79 -5.49 25.89 -21.69
N VAL A 80 -4.91 25.75 -22.88
CA VAL A 80 -5.02 26.75 -23.96
C VAL A 80 -6.47 26.89 -24.41
N LEU A 81 -7.18 25.78 -24.58
CA LEU A 81 -8.61 25.79 -24.95
C LEU A 81 -9.47 26.45 -23.87
N PHE A 82 -9.31 26.09 -22.60
CA PHE A 82 -10.07 26.71 -21.50
C PHE A 82 -9.77 28.19 -21.35
N LEU A 83 -8.51 28.61 -21.56
CA LEU A 83 -8.14 30.02 -21.57
C LEU A 83 -8.82 30.76 -22.73
N ALA A 84 -8.83 30.18 -23.93
CA ALA A 84 -9.53 30.75 -25.09
C ALA A 84 -11.04 30.88 -24.84
N PHE A 85 -11.68 29.86 -24.27
CA PHE A 85 -13.11 29.92 -23.89
C PHE A 85 -13.39 30.96 -22.80
N THR A 86 -12.45 31.15 -21.87
CA THR A 86 -12.57 32.22 -20.86
C THR A 86 -12.53 33.60 -21.52
N VAL A 87 -11.60 33.81 -22.47
CA VAL A 87 -11.48 35.07 -23.22
C VAL A 87 -12.73 35.32 -24.07
N LEU A 88 -13.23 34.31 -24.78
CA LEU A 88 -14.48 34.40 -25.54
C LEU A 88 -15.69 34.69 -24.64
N ALA A 89 -15.76 34.06 -23.46
CA ALA A 89 -16.84 34.29 -22.51
C ALA A 89 -16.89 35.72 -21.98
N VAL A 90 -15.72 36.35 -21.79
CA VAL A 90 -15.62 37.74 -21.33
C VAL A 90 -15.84 38.73 -22.48
N LEU A 91 -15.18 38.52 -23.62
CA LEU A 91 -15.12 39.52 -24.71
C LEU A 91 -16.24 39.40 -25.73
N VAL A 92 -16.85 38.21 -25.89
CA VAL A 92 -17.87 37.97 -26.91
C VAL A 92 -19.23 37.71 -26.28
N TRP A 93 -19.29 36.86 -25.24
CA TRP A 93 -20.56 36.49 -24.60
C TRP A 93 -20.93 37.35 -23.38
N GLU A 94 -20.04 38.25 -22.94
CA GLU A 94 -20.21 39.14 -21.77
C GLU A 94 -20.77 38.42 -20.52
N SER A 95 -20.45 37.13 -20.38
CA SER A 95 -21.06 36.26 -19.38
C SER A 95 -20.09 35.98 -18.25
N VAL A 96 -20.37 36.59 -17.10
CA VAL A 96 -19.59 36.37 -15.86
C VAL A 96 -19.62 34.90 -15.44
N LEU A 97 -20.74 34.20 -15.64
CA LEU A 97 -20.88 32.79 -15.27
C LEU A 97 -20.02 31.88 -16.14
N LEU A 98 -20.00 32.09 -17.46
CA LEU A 98 -19.14 31.31 -18.37
C LEU A 98 -17.66 31.64 -18.16
N ALA A 99 -17.33 32.92 -17.94
CA ALA A 99 -15.98 33.34 -17.61
C ALA A 99 -15.48 32.68 -16.31
N ALA A 100 -16.32 32.58 -15.28
CA ALA A 100 -16.00 31.87 -14.06
C ALA A 100 -15.85 30.35 -14.28
N ALA A 101 -16.77 29.73 -15.04
CA ALA A 101 -16.76 28.29 -15.30
C ALA A 101 -15.49 27.81 -16.01
N PHE A 102 -14.94 28.58 -16.95
CA PHE A 102 -13.70 28.24 -17.66
C PHE A 102 -12.44 28.83 -16.99
N GLY A 103 -12.55 30.02 -16.38
CA GLY A 103 -11.41 30.72 -15.77
C GLY A 103 -10.96 30.14 -14.44
N ILE A 104 -11.88 29.71 -13.57
CA ILE A 104 -11.54 29.14 -12.26
C ILE A 104 -10.69 27.87 -12.40
N PRO A 105 -11.01 26.89 -13.27
CA PRO A 105 -10.15 25.73 -13.51
C PRO A 105 -8.75 26.10 -14.01
N VAL A 106 -8.61 27.10 -14.88
CA VAL A 106 -7.32 27.57 -15.39
C VAL A 106 -6.48 28.17 -14.27
N LEU A 107 -7.06 29.08 -13.49
CA LEU A 107 -6.41 29.71 -12.34
C LEU A 107 -6.02 28.68 -11.27
N TRP A 108 -6.91 27.75 -10.94
CA TRP A 108 -6.65 26.68 -9.97
C TRP A 108 -5.52 25.76 -10.45
N THR A 109 -5.53 25.36 -11.72
CA THR A 109 -4.48 24.53 -12.31
C THR A 109 -3.14 25.27 -12.33
N GLY A 110 -3.13 26.54 -12.73
CA GLY A 110 -1.94 27.39 -12.69
C GLY A 110 -1.38 27.54 -11.27
N TYR A 111 -2.23 27.81 -10.29
CA TYR A 111 -1.87 27.86 -8.86
C TYR A 111 -1.30 26.52 -8.37
N LYS A 112 -1.92 25.38 -8.70
CA LYS A 112 -1.43 24.04 -8.31
C LYS A 112 -0.09 23.72 -8.96
N LEU A 113 0.11 24.07 -10.23
CA LEU A 113 1.38 23.89 -10.93
C LEU A 113 2.48 24.76 -10.30
N LEU A 114 2.19 26.05 -10.06
CA LEU A 114 3.13 26.98 -9.43
C LEU A 114 3.50 26.52 -8.03
N THR A 115 2.51 26.23 -7.17
CA THR A 115 2.76 25.77 -5.80
C THR A 115 3.51 24.44 -5.78
N THR A 116 3.21 23.52 -6.69
CA THR A 116 3.96 22.26 -6.81
C THR A 116 5.41 22.50 -7.22
N ARG A 117 5.65 23.38 -8.21
CA ARG A 117 6.99 23.77 -8.65
C ARG A 117 7.79 24.44 -7.54
N LEU A 118 7.16 25.35 -6.79
CA LEU A 118 7.77 26.00 -5.63
C LEU A 118 8.09 25.01 -4.50
N ARG A 119 7.21 24.04 -4.23
CA ARG A 119 7.46 22.96 -3.24
C ARG A 119 8.58 22.01 -3.64
N GLN A 120 8.71 21.73 -4.93
CA GLN A 120 9.77 20.88 -5.48
C GLN A 120 11.12 21.61 -5.53
N ARG A 121 11.13 22.93 -5.61
CA ARG A 121 12.37 23.71 -5.57
C ARG A 121 12.98 23.64 -4.17
N LYS A 122 14.15 23.02 -4.08
CA LYS A 122 14.99 22.94 -2.88
C LYS A 122 16.29 23.68 -3.15
N VAL A 123 16.73 24.45 -2.16
CA VAL A 123 18.01 25.18 -2.24
C VAL A 123 18.93 24.55 -1.21
N ILE A 124 19.99 23.93 -1.69
CA ILE A 124 21.08 23.43 -0.85
C ILE A 124 22.08 24.57 -0.74
N ARG A 125 22.38 24.98 0.49
CA ARG A 125 23.38 26.00 0.80
C ARG A 125 24.55 25.35 1.53
N ASP A 126 25.72 25.95 1.39
CA ASP A 126 26.94 25.60 2.14
C ASP A 126 27.42 24.16 1.92
N TRP A 127 27.19 23.63 0.70
CA TRP A 127 27.66 22.30 0.30
C TRP A 127 28.12 22.25 -1.17
N PRO A 128 29.32 21.71 -1.46
CA PRO A 128 30.30 21.14 -0.51
C PRO A 128 31.11 22.17 0.28
N ASN A 129 31.20 23.43 -0.19
CA ASN A 129 31.92 24.50 0.50
C ASN A 129 30.96 25.55 1.08
N ALA A 130 31.39 26.24 2.14
CA ALA A 130 30.63 27.37 2.71
C ALA A 130 30.45 28.48 1.67
N GLY A 131 29.21 29.00 1.52
CA GLY A 131 28.86 29.99 0.52
C GLY A 131 28.31 29.43 -0.80
N ASP A 132 28.45 28.12 -1.06
CA ASP A 132 27.86 27.50 -2.25
C ASP A 132 26.33 27.52 -2.18
N ARG A 133 25.65 27.86 -3.29
CA ARG A 133 24.19 27.82 -3.39
C ARG A 133 23.74 27.10 -4.64
N LYS A 134 23.18 25.89 -4.49
CA LYS A 134 22.66 25.09 -5.60
C LYS A 134 21.16 24.90 -5.48
N VAL A 135 20.45 25.15 -6.59
CA VAL A 135 18.99 24.97 -6.66
C VAL A 135 18.69 23.65 -7.35
N HIS A 136 17.92 22.80 -6.69
CA HIS A 136 17.52 21.49 -7.18
C HIS A 136 16.00 21.38 -7.21
N TYR A 137 15.45 20.71 -8.23
CA TYR A 137 14.05 20.32 -8.24
C TYR A 137 13.94 18.89 -7.73
N ALA A 138 13.41 18.73 -6.52
CA ALA A 138 13.13 17.45 -5.90
C ALA A 138 11.87 16.84 -6.52
N VAL A 139 12.04 16.23 -7.70
CA VAL A 139 11.01 15.37 -8.30
C VAL A 139 11.22 13.96 -7.77
N TRP A 140 10.22 13.42 -7.07
CA TRP A 140 10.24 12.03 -6.61
C TRP A 140 10.39 11.09 -7.81
N ARG A 141 11.54 10.41 -7.89
CA ARG A 141 11.78 9.33 -8.85
C ARG A 141 11.94 8.02 -8.09
N MET A 142 10.97 7.14 -8.26
CA MET A 142 10.95 5.77 -7.71
C MET A 142 11.95 4.81 -8.38
N LYS A 143 13.00 5.32 -9.05
CA LYS A 143 14.00 4.46 -9.75
C LYS A 143 15.08 3.96 -8.79
N ASN A 144 15.46 4.78 -7.80
CA ASN A 144 16.61 4.53 -6.93
C ASN A 144 16.13 4.31 -5.49
N TYR A 145 15.42 3.21 -5.24
CA TYR A 145 15.18 2.78 -3.87
C TYR A 145 16.45 2.21 -3.27
N ASP A 146 16.74 2.58 -2.04
CA ASP A 146 17.77 1.90 -1.29
C ASP A 146 17.32 0.46 -1.01
N ARG A 147 18.14 -0.47 -1.51
CA ARG A 147 17.98 -1.92 -1.34
C ARG A 147 18.92 -2.46 -0.27
N PHE A 148 19.83 -1.61 0.22
CA PHE A 148 20.78 -1.95 1.25
C PHE A 148 20.02 -2.23 2.55
N LEU A 149 20.35 -3.37 3.15
CA LEU A 149 19.92 -3.70 4.50
C LEU A 149 21.15 -3.56 5.38
N ASP A 150 21.10 -2.62 6.33
CA ASP A 150 22.24 -2.32 7.19
C ASP A 150 22.64 -3.57 7.99
N THR A 151 23.95 -3.78 8.14
CA THR A 151 24.50 -4.93 8.86
C THR A 151 24.12 -4.95 10.35
N ASN A 152 23.71 -3.83 10.92
CA ASN A 152 23.20 -3.74 12.29
C ASN A 152 21.76 -4.25 12.43
N VAL A 153 21.03 -4.42 11.33
CA VAL A 153 19.70 -5.06 11.37
C VAL A 153 19.93 -6.54 11.61
N LYS A 154 19.51 -7.05 12.77
CA LYS A 154 19.66 -8.47 13.12
C LYS A 154 18.63 -9.36 12.42
N PHE A 155 17.42 -8.85 12.23
CA PHE A 155 16.31 -9.61 11.66
C PHE A 155 15.48 -8.73 10.72
N ALA A 156 15.34 -9.21 9.49
CA ALA A 156 14.48 -8.62 8.46
C ALA A 156 13.46 -9.65 7.99
N ARG A 157 12.20 -9.22 7.94
CA ARG A 157 11.05 -10.03 7.53
C ARG A 157 10.27 -9.28 6.46
N HIS A 158 9.96 -9.94 5.36
CA HIS A 158 9.30 -9.32 4.22
C HIS A 158 8.20 -10.23 3.67
N ALA A 159 6.94 -9.86 3.93
CA ALA A 159 5.78 -10.47 3.28
C ALA A 159 5.55 -9.85 1.89
N ARG A 160 5.47 -10.68 0.86
CA ARG A 160 5.36 -10.27 -0.54
C ARG A 160 4.05 -10.74 -1.18
N ALA A 161 3.30 -9.80 -1.72
CA ALA A 161 2.09 -10.08 -2.49
C ALA A 161 2.40 -10.71 -3.86
N ILE A 162 1.76 -11.83 -4.20
CA ILE A 162 1.89 -12.51 -5.50
C ILE A 162 1.03 -11.81 -6.57
N ASP A 163 -0.16 -11.36 -6.19
CA ASP A 163 -1.23 -10.96 -7.13
C ASP A 163 -1.32 -9.45 -7.34
N GLU A 164 -0.38 -8.68 -6.77
CA GLU A 164 -0.24 -7.26 -7.08
C GLU A 164 0.23 -7.08 -8.54
N ASN A 165 -0.66 -6.51 -9.35
CA ASN A 165 -0.54 -6.44 -10.80
C ASN A 165 -0.36 -4.99 -11.32
N ARG A 166 -0.22 -3.99 -10.44
CA ARG A 166 0.03 -2.59 -10.83
C ARG A 166 1.51 -2.40 -11.11
N LYS A 167 1.84 -1.92 -12.31
CA LYS A 167 3.22 -1.65 -12.77
C LYS A 167 4.00 -0.69 -11.85
N HIS A 168 3.29 0.21 -11.17
CA HIS A 168 3.90 1.21 -10.28
C HIS A 168 4.18 0.69 -8.86
N PHE A 169 3.83 -0.56 -8.55
CA PHE A 169 4.04 -1.19 -7.25
C PHE A 169 4.96 -2.43 -7.36
N PRO A 170 6.21 -2.27 -7.86
CA PRO A 170 7.17 -3.36 -7.92
C PRO A 170 7.55 -3.83 -6.51
N VAL A 171 7.90 -5.12 -6.39
CA VAL A 171 8.46 -5.65 -5.14
C VAL A 171 9.79 -4.96 -4.85
N ALA A 172 9.96 -4.48 -3.62
CA ALA A 172 11.25 -3.99 -3.16
C ALA A 172 12.25 -5.16 -3.03
N GLY A 173 13.37 -5.09 -3.75
CA GLY A 173 14.51 -5.97 -3.48
C GLY A 173 15.18 -5.50 -2.19
N TRP A 174 15.37 -6.39 -1.23
CA TRP A 174 16.19 -6.13 -0.04
C TRP A 174 17.38 -7.07 -0.04
N ALA A 175 18.51 -6.52 0.40
CA ALA A 175 19.83 -7.14 0.43
C ALA A 175 20.37 -7.52 -0.96
N TYR A 176 21.68 -7.48 -1.10
CA TYR A 176 22.36 -8.04 -2.27
C TYR A 176 22.73 -9.50 -2.00
N SER A 177 22.98 -10.28 -3.06
CA SER A 177 23.32 -11.71 -2.91
C SER A 177 24.52 -11.95 -2.00
N HIS A 178 25.51 -11.05 -2.02
CA HIS A 178 26.69 -11.15 -1.14
C HIS A 178 26.37 -10.90 0.34
N ASP A 179 25.39 -10.03 0.64
CA ASP A 179 24.94 -9.80 2.02
C ASP A 179 24.22 -11.05 2.55
N VAL A 180 23.37 -11.66 1.72
CA VAL A 180 22.65 -12.90 2.08
C VAL A 180 23.62 -14.04 2.33
N GLN A 181 24.64 -14.22 1.47
CA GLN A 181 25.68 -15.23 1.64
C GLN A 181 26.51 -15.02 2.90
N ARG A 182 26.88 -13.76 3.22
CA ARG A 182 27.64 -13.46 4.45
C ARG A 182 26.88 -13.85 5.71
N MET A 183 25.56 -13.74 5.67
CA MET A 183 24.67 -13.98 6.80
C MET A 183 24.05 -15.39 6.76
N GLU A 184 24.55 -16.26 5.88
CA GLU A 184 24.11 -17.65 5.76
C GLU A 184 24.53 -18.45 7.00
N GLY A 185 23.67 -19.38 7.44
CA GLY A 185 23.91 -20.20 8.64
C GLY A 185 23.43 -19.60 9.97
N LEU A 186 22.92 -18.35 9.97
CA LEU A 186 22.31 -17.77 11.17
C LEU A 186 20.96 -18.42 11.50
N ASN A 187 20.73 -18.70 12.78
CA ASN A 187 19.46 -19.21 13.30
C ASN A 187 18.96 -18.31 14.45
N PRO A 188 17.85 -17.57 14.28
CA PRO A 188 16.98 -17.55 13.10
C PRO A 188 17.59 -16.78 11.91
N PRO A 189 17.10 -17.01 10.68
CA PRO A 189 17.65 -16.36 9.48
C PRO A 189 17.63 -14.83 9.55
N TRP A 190 18.72 -14.21 9.09
CA TRP A 190 18.86 -12.75 9.02
C TRP A 190 17.75 -12.10 8.18
N LEU A 191 17.44 -12.68 7.02
CA LEU A 191 16.44 -12.17 6.08
C LEU A 191 15.49 -13.30 5.69
N ARG A 192 14.18 -13.11 5.93
CA ARG A 192 13.13 -14.02 5.47
C ARG A 192 12.19 -13.28 4.54
N GLN A 193 12.03 -13.78 3.31
CA GLN A 193 11.18 -13.18 2.28
C GLN A 193 10.15 -14.21 1.80
N VAL A 194 8.91 -14.08 2.25
CA VAL A 194 7.86 -15.08 1.99
C VAL A 194 6.78 -14.47 1.11
N TRP A 195 6.33 -15.25 0.13
CA TRP A 195 5.25 -14.86 -0.77
C TRP A 195 3.90 -15.36 -0.29
N PHE A 196 2.90 -14.48 -0.39
CA PHE A 196 1.52 -14.68 0.04
C PHE A 196 0.55 -14.37 -1.11
N SER A 197 -0.59 -15.07 -1.13
CA SER A 197 -1.68 -14.82 -2.07
C SER A 197 -2.40 -13.52 -1.75
N GLY A 198 -2.74 -12.73 -2.77
CA GLY A 198 -3.36 -11.42 -2.61
C GLY A 198 -2.55 -10.29 -3.25
N ASN A 199 -3.18 -9.12 -3.37
CA ASN A 199 -2.56 -7.88 -3.82
C ASN A 199 -1.81 -7.15 -2.68
N HIS A 200 -1.35 -5.92 -2.90
CA HIS A 200 -0.61 -5.17 -1.86
C HIS A 200 -1.38 -4.98 -0.54
N SER A 201 -2.67 -4.67 -0.64
CA SER A 201 -3.57 -4.39 0.48
C SER A 201 -4.03 -5.68 1.17
N ASP A 202 -4.18 -6.77 0.41
CA ASP A 202 -4.43 -8.12 0.95
C ASP A 202 -3.26 -8.64 1.80
N ILE A 203 -2.05 -8.09 1.68
CA ILE A 203 -0.89 -8.46 2.51
C ILE A 203 -0.59 -7.39 3.56
N GLY A 204 -0.70 -6.11 3.19
CA GLY A 204 -0.39 -5.00 4.07
C GLY A 204 -1.51 -4.61 5.04
N GLY A 205 -2.73 -5.10 4.82
CA GLY A 205 -3.94 -4.61 5.48
C GLY A 205 -4.41 -3.28 4.89
N SER A 206 -5.72 -3.04 4.92
CA SER A 206 -6.44 -1.78 4.58
C SER A 206 -7.87 -2.05 4.10
N HIS A 207 -8.18 -3.32 3.81
CA HIS A 207 -9.54 -3.75 3.50
C HIS A 207 -10.44 -3.70 4.74
N PRO A 208 -11.76 -3.65 4.54
CA PRO A 208 -12.75 -3.89 5.60
C PRO A 208 -12.49 -5.21 6.32
N GLU A 209 -12.86 -5.28 7.60
CA GLU A 209 -12.59 -6.44 8.46
C GLU A 209 -13.09 -7.75 7.84
N ASP A 210 -14.33 -7.75 7.34
CA ASP A 210 -14.99 -8.89 6.69
C ASP A 210 -14.28 -9.41 5.42
N GLU A 211 -13.46 -8.56 4.79
CA GLU A 211 -12.72 -8.87 3.58
C GLU A 211 -11.21 -9.13 3.84
N SER A 212 -10.75 -8.96 5.07
CA SER A 212 -9.32 -8.91 5.43
C SER A 212 -8.66 -10.27 5.75
N ARG A 213 -9.30 -11.38 5.38
CA ARG A 213 -8.86 -12.73 5.77
C ARG A 213 -7.46 -13.08 5.25
N LEU A 214 -7.07 -12.57 4.07
CA LEU A 214 -5.73 -12.77 3.51
C LEU A 214 -4.67 -11.95 4.25
N SER A 215 -4.99 -10.73 4.69
CA SER A 215 -4.05 -9.90 5.44
C SER A 215 -3.85 -10.41 6.85
N ASP A 216 -4.86 -11.07 7.43
CA ASP A 216 -4.75 -11.74 8.72
C ASP A 216 -3.74 -12.89 8.69
N ILE A 217 -3.59 -13.59 7.57
CA ILE A 217 -2.54 -14.60 7.38
C ILE A 217 -1.17 -13.94 7.44
N ALA A 218 -0.96 -12.87 6.67
CA ALA A 218 0.33 -12.17 6.65
C ALA A 218 0.66 -11.53 8.00
N LEU A 219 -0.34 -10.99 8.70
CA LEU A 219 -0.20 -10.42 10.03
C LEU A 219 0.10 -11.50 11.08
N GLY A 220 -0.59 -12.64 11.03
CA GLY A 220 -0.31 -13.80 11.88
C GLY A 220 1.13 -14.29 11.70
N TRP A 221 1.56 -14.46 10.45
CA TRP A 221 2.95 -14.81 10.15
C TRP A 221 3.93 -13.80 10.74
N MET A 222 3.69 -12.49 10.58
CA MET A 222 4.56 -11.46 11.17
C MET A 222 4.64 -11.55 12.70
N VAL A 223 3.53 -11.88 13.37
CA VAL A 223 3.51 -12.09 14.82
C VAL A 223 4.35 -13.30 15.21
N GLU A 224 4.25 -14.41 14.49
CA GLU A 224 5.14 -15.56 14.67
C GLU A 224 6.60 -15.18 14.47
N GLN A 225 6.90 -14.30 13.50
CA GLN A 225 8.27 -13.84 13.30
C GLN A 225 8.81 -12.98 14.45
N LEU A 226 7.93 -12.27 15.17
CA LEU A 226 8.31 -11.51 16.36
C LEU A 226 8.58 -12.44 17.56
N ASP A 227 7.88 -13.57 17.63
CA ASP A 227 8.04 -14.57 18.69
C ASP A 227 9.37 -15.35 18.55
N GLU A 228 9.95 -15.40 17.35
CA GLU A 228 11.29 -15.95 17.10
C GLU A 228 12.44 -15.06 17.61
N LEU A 229 12.16 -13.81 18.00
CA LEU A 229 13.19 -12.88 18.44
C LEU A 229 13.65 -13.21 19.86
N GLU A 230 14.96 -13.11 20.11
CA GLU A 230 15.55 -13.27 21.45
C GLU A 230 14.96 -12.30 22.48
N HIS A 231 14.62 -11.09 22.02
CA HIS A 231 13.93 -10.06 22.80
C HIS A 231 12.66 -9.64 22.07
N PRO A 232 11.52 -10.35 22.30
CA PRO A 232 10.31 -10.11 21.56
C PRO A 232 9.71 -8.75 21.88
N ILE A 233 9.09 -8.13 20.87
CA ILE A 233 8.33 -6.91 21.06
C ILE A 233 7.08 -7.23 21.88
N MET A 234 6.80 -6.42 22.91
CA MET A 234 5.58 -6.56 23.69
C MET A 234 4.34 -6.30 22.82
N LEU A 235 3.56 -7.35 22.58
CA LEU A 235 2.34 -7.31 21.79
C LEU A 235 1.11 -7.59 22.66
N ASP A 236 0.13 -6.68 22.66
CA ASP A 236 -1.17 -6.93 23.29
C ASP A 236 -2.02 -7.86 22.41
N ARG A 237 -1.84 -9.17 22.62
CA ARG A 237 -2.54 -10.21 21.85
C ARG A 237 -4.06 -10.15 22.02
N LYS A 238 -4.58 -9.56 23.10
CA LYS A 238 -6.04 -9.45 23.32
C LYS A 238 -6.71 -8.53 22.31
N ARG A 239 -5.95 -7.58 21.75
CA ARG A 239 -6.42 -6.67 20.70
C ARG A 239 -6.20 -7.23 19.30
N LEU A 240 -5.36 -8.25 19.17
CA LEU A 240 -5.07 -8.90 17.90
C LEU A 240 -6.09 -10.03 17.68
N ARG A 241 -7.19 -9.72 17.00
CA ARG A 241 -8.20 -10.70 16.59
C ARG A 241 -7.99 -11.00 15.11
N LEU A 242 -7.38 -12.14 14.82
CA LEU A 242 -7.12 -12.58 13.45
C LEU A 242 -8.14 -13.63 13.05
N TRP A 243 -8.56 -13.57 11.79
CA TRP A 243 -9.42 -14.56 11.17
C TRP A 243 -8.81 -15.03 9.84
N PRO A 244 -7.64 -15.66 9.87
CA PRO A 244 -6.95 -16.07 8.66
C PRO A 244 -7.77 -17.12 7.90
N ASP A 245 -8.01 -16.88 6.62
CA ASP A 245 -8.66 -17.84 5.72
C ASP A 245 -7.93 -17.89 4.37
N PRO A 246 -7.25 -19.01 4.04
CA PRO A 246 -6.60 -19.21 2.75
C PRO A 246 -7.54 -19.09 1.55
N PHE A 247 -8.85 -19.25 1.74
CA PHE A 247 -9.88 -19.16 0.70
C PHE A 247 -10.62 -17.81 0.69
N GLY A 248 -10.17 -16.85 1.51
CA GLY A 248 -10.73 -15.51 1.59
C GLY A 248 -10.74 -14.76 0.25
N MET A 249 -11.57 -13.72 0.18
CA MET A 249 -11.66 -12.84 -0.98
C MET A 249 -10.31 -12.20 -1.30
N GLN A 250 -9.99 -12.14 -2.60
CA GLN A 250 -8.80 -11.47 -3.12
C GLN A 250 -9.23 -10.25 -3.92
N HIS A 251 -8.54 -9.12 -3.72
CA HIS A 251 -8.91 -7.86 -4.36
C HIS A 251 -8.06 -7.57 -5.60
N ASP A 252 -8.58 -6.77 -6.54
CA ASP A 252 -7.82 -6.26 -7.69
C ASP A 252 -7.95 -4.73 -7.80
N GLU A 253 -6.88 -4.04 -7.41
CA GLU A 253 -6.78 -2.58 -7.40
C GLU A 253 -6.94 -1.95 -8.80
N ARG A 254 -6.66 -2.70 -9.87
CA ARG A 254 -6.91 -2.24 -11.24
C ARG A 254 -8.39 -2.22 -11.55
N LYS A 255 -9.12 -3.27 -11.16
CA LYS A 255 -10.57 -3.34 -11.32
C LYS A 255 -11.24 -2.32 -10.41
N ALA A 256 -10.83 -2.24 -9.14
CA ALA A 256 -11.35 -1.27 -8.18
C ALA A 256 -11.23 0.18 -8.70
N LEU A 257 -10.09 0.58 -9.28
CA LEU A 257 -9.95 1.90 -9.88
C LEU A 257 -10.84 2.08 -11.13
N ALA A 258 -10.91 1.08 -12.00
CA ALA A 258 -11.76 1.13 -13.19
C ALA A 258 -13.26 1.21 -12.85
N GLU A 259 -13.66 0.67 -11.71
CA GLU A 259 -15.04 0.61 -11.23
C GLU A 259 -15.38 1.70 -10.22
N ALA A 260 -14.43 2.60 -9.94
CA ALA A 260 -14.65 3.75 -9.07
C ALA A 260 -15.90 4.52 -9.51
N GLY A 261 -16.73 4.94 -8.54
CA GLY A 261 -18.09 5.44 -8.81
C GLY A 261 -18.17 6.54 -9.87
N TRP A 262 -17.20 7.47 -9.89
CA TRP A 262 -17.14 8.54 -10.90
C TRP A 262 -16.80 8.05 -12.31
N GLN A 263 -16.08 6.93 -12.45
CA GLN A 263 -15.74 6.30 -13.72
C GLN A 263 -16.85 5.39 -14.26
N ARG A 264 -17.79 4.96 -13.41
CA ARG A 264 -18.86 4.04 -13.79
C ARG A 264 -19.77 4.62 -14.87
N TRP A 265 -19.97 5.94 -14.86
CA TRP A 265 -20.70 6.72 -15.86
C TRP A 265 -19.97 6.83 -17.22
N LEU A 266 -18.67 6.48 -17.28
CA LEU A 266 -17.88 6.51 -18.51
C LEU A 266 -17.92 5.14 -19.21
N PRO A 267 -17.98 5.12 -20.57
CA PRO A 267 -17.79 3.90 -21.35
C PRO A 267 -16.44 3.23 -21.03
N LYS A 268 -16.38 1.89 -21.04
CA LYS A 268 -15.20 1.10 -20.63
C LYS A 268 -13.88 1.58 -21.26
N LYS A 269 -13.90 1.98 -22.54
CA LYS A 269 -12.73 2.47 -23.28
C LYS A 269 -12.13 3.79 -22.75
N PHE A 270 -12.89 4.56 -21.99
CA PHE A 270 -12.47 5.84 -21.40
C PHE A 270 -12.15 5.73 -19.90
N ARG A 271 -12.35 4.57 -19.29
CA ARG A 271 -12.01 4.34 -17.89
C ARG A 271 -10.51 4.30 -17.72
N ILE A 272 -10.03 4.94 -16.67
CA ILE A 272 -8.62 5.04 -16.31
C ILE A 272 -8.36 3.97 -15.25
N THR A 273 -7.40 3.10 -15.53
CA THR A 273 -6.92 2.11 -14.56
C THR A 273 -5.40 2.13 -14.50
N TRP A 274 -4.84 1.47 -13.49
CA TRP A 274 -3.39 1.33 -13.38
C TRP A 274 -2.84 0.46 -14.53
N PRO A 275 -1.66 0.81 -15.07
CA PRO A 275 -0.98 -0.03 -16.05
C PRO A 275 -0.62 -1.39 -15.46
N GLU A 276 -0.76 -2.45 -16.27
CA GLU A 276 -0.43 -3.81 -15.87
C GLU A 276 1.08 -4.01 -15.72
N GLY A 277 1.47 -4.68 -14.64
CA GLY A 277 2.83 -5.12 -14.37
C GLY A 277 2.82 -6.27 -13.36
N ARG A 278 2.59 -7.49 -13.85
CA ARG A 278 2.61 -8.70 -13.03
C ARG A 278 4.00 -8.94 -12.45
N ARG A 279 4.05 -9.42 -11.21
CA ARG A 279 5.29 -9.75 -10.50
C ARG A 279 5.93 -11.01 -11.07
N LYS A 280 7.26 -11.07 -10.98
CA LYS A 280 8.03 -12.29 -11.25
C LYS A 280 8.36 -12.95 -9.92
N VAL A 281 7.92 -14.17 -9.72
CA VAL A 281 8.26 -14.99 -8.55
C VAL A 281 9.38 -15.95 -8.98
N HIS A 282 10.45 -16.03 -8.18
CA HIS A 282 11.54 -16.94 -8.47
C HIS A 282 11.07 -18.41 -8.28
N PRO A 283 11.44 -19.38 -9.13
CA PRO A 283 10.95 -20.76 -9.05
C PRO A 283 11.23 -21.51 -7.74
N LYS A 284 12.20 -21.02 -6.95
CA LYS A 284 12.61 -21.55 -5.64
C LYS A 284 12.34 -20.54 -4.50
N ALA A 285 11.41 -19.61 -4.69
CA ALA A 285 11.10 -18.63 -3.65
C ALA A 285 10.27 -19.28 -2.53
N ASP A 286 10.40 -18.78 -1.31
CA ASP A 286 9.58 -19.28 -0.21
C ASP A 286 8.13 -18.83 -0.39
N LEU A 287 7.21 -19.78 -0.48
CA LEU A 287 5.77 -19.54 -0.46
C LEU A 287 5.24 -19.86 0.93
N HIS A 288 4.31 -19.05 1.42
CA HIS A 288 3.60 -19.39 2.65
C HIS A 288 2.74 -20.65 2.43
N PRO A 289 2.61 -21.56 3.42
CA PRO A 289 1.81 -22.80 3.27
C PRO A 289 0.38 -22.57 2.78
N THR A 290 -0.26 -21.48 3.24
CA THR A 290 -1.62 -21.12 2.82
C THR A 290 -1.75 -20.83 1.32
N VAL A 291 -0.66 -20.46 0.63
CA VAL A 291 -0.65 -20.33 -0.83
C VAL A 291 -0.82 -21.69 -1.50
N LEU A 292 -0.16 -22.73 -0.95
CA LEU A 292 -0.28 -24.10 -1.44
C LEU A 292 -1.66 -24.68 -1.13
N GLU A 293 -2.22 -24.38 0.06
CA GLU A 293 -3.60 -24.74 0.41
C GLU A 293 -4.61 -24.09 -0.54
N ARG A 294 -4.45 -22.79 -0.84
CA ARG A 294 -5.28 -22.06 -1.80
C ARG A 294 -5.15 -22.60 -3.22
N LEU A 295 -3.95 -23.04 -3.63
CA LEU A 295 -3.73 -23.72 -4.91
C LEU A 295 -4.38 -25.13 -4.95
N ALA A 296 -4.31 -25.88 -3.85
CA ALA A 296 -4.86 -27.23 -3.78
C ALA A 296 -6.40 -27.24 -3.66
N GLY A 297 -6.98 -26.21 -3.04
CA GLY A 297 -8.41 -26.16 -2.76
C GLY A 297 -9.29 -25.64 -3.91
N GLY A 298 -10.52 -25.28 -3.53
CA GLY A 298 -11.61 -24.95 -4.45
C GLY A 298 -11.55 -23.54 -5.06
N PRO A 299 -12.62 -23.15 -5.76
CA PRO A 299 -12.69 -21.83 -6.40
C PRO A 299 -12.86 -20.72 -5.36
N VAL A 300 -11.99 -19.71 -5.47
CA VAL A 300 -11.94 -18.52 -4.60
C VAL A 300 -12.53 -17.30 -5.31
N THR A 301 -12.95 -16.31 -4.54
CA THR A 301 -13.44 -15.03 -5.07
C THR A 301 -12.26 -14.10 -5.38
N GLU A 302 -12.05 -13.78 -6.64
CA GLU A 302 -11.08 -12.79 -7.12
C GLU A 302 -11.81 -11.56 -7.66
N HIS A 303 -11.97 -10.56 -6.79
CA HIS A 303 -12.73 -9.33 -6.97
C HIS A 303 -14.20 -9.59 -7.28
N ASP A 304 -14.53 -9.83 -8.55
CA ASP A 304 -15.88 -10.05 -9.08
C ASP A 304 -16.10 -11.47 -9.63
N ILE A 305 -15.04 -12.29 -9.71
CA ILE A 305 -15.08 -13.60 -10.38
C ILE A 305 -14.70 -14.70 -9.39
N ARG A 306 -15.50 -15.77 -9.35
CA ARG A 306 -15.17 -16.98 -8.59
C ARG A 306 -14.48 -18.01 -9.48
N ARG A 307 -13.22 -18.35 -9.19
CA ARG A 307 -12.41 -19.29 -9.99
C ARG A 307 -11.34 -19.99 -9.18
N SER A 308 -10.82 -21.10 -9.69
CA SER A 308 -9.66 -21.77 -9.07
C SER A 308 -8.44 -20.85 -9.10
N TYR A 309 -7.77 -20.71 -7.95
CA TYR A 309 -6.61 -19.83 -7.81
C TYR A 309 -5.42 -20.41 -8.59
N ARG A 310 -5.10 -19.84 -9.75
CA ARG A 310 -4.01 -20.28 -10.64
C ARG A 310 -3.26 -19.09 -11.24
N PRO A 311 -2.51 -18.32 -10.42
CA PRO A 311 -1.78 -17.15 -10.91
C PRO A 311 -0.66 -17.58 -11.86
N SER A 312 -0.53 -16.90 -13.00
CA SER A 312 0.53 -17.17 -13.99
C SER A 312 1.95 -17.09 -13.41
N GLN A 313 2.12 -16.29 -12.36
CA GLN A 313 3.39 -16.03 -11.67
C GLN A 313 3.97 -17.27 -11.00
N LEU A 314 3.13 -18.26 -10.66
CA LEU A 314 3.54 -19.50 -9.98
C LEU A 314 3.62 -20.71 -10.91
N ARG A 315 3.38 -20.53 -12.22
CA ARG A 315 3.35 -21.64 -13.20
C ARG A 315 4.62 -22.49 -13.16
N ASP A 316 5.78 -21.82 -13.08
CA ASP A 316 7.10 -22.46 -13.12
C ASP A 316 7.67 -22.73 -11.71
N HIS A 317 6.90 -22.46 -10.65
CA HIS A 317 7.36 -22.63 -9.29
C HIS A 317 7.42 -24.11 -8.91
N HIS A 318 8.54 -24.58 -8.35
CA HIS A 318 8.77 -26.01 -8.07
C HIS A 318 7.67 -26.67 -7.21
N LEU A 319 7.10 -25.95 -6.23
CA LEU A 319 6.01 -26.43 -5.37
C LEU A 319 4.62 -26.27 -5.99
N ALA A 320 4.41 -25.28 -6.87
CA ALA A 320 3.09 -24.94 -7.38
C ALA A 320 2.79 -25.57 -8.74
N ARG A 321 3.81 -25.87 -9.56
CA ARG A 321 3.68 -26.38 -10.93
C ARG A 321 2.71 -27.57 -11.06
N LYS A 322 2.67 -28.45 -10.06
CA LYS A 322 1.79 -29.64 -10.02
C LYS A 322 0.29 -29.28 -10.10
N HIS A 323 -0.08 -28.07 -9.69
CA HIS A 323 -1.46 -27.59 -9.73
C HIS A 323 -1.84 -26.97 -11.09
N PHE A 324 -0.89 -26.76 -12.00
CA PHE A 324 -1.10 -26.16 -13.32
C PHE A 324 -1.11 -27.18 -14.46
N SER A 325 -0.56 -28.37 -14.25
CA SER A 325 -0.64 -29.48 -15.20
C SER A 325 -2.05 -30.10 -15.16
N PRO A 326 -2.61 -30.52 -16.31
CA PRO A 326 -3.80 -31.36 -16.30
C PRO A 326 -3.49 -32.67 -15.53
N PRO A 327 -4.47 -33.25 -14.81
CA PRO A 327 -4.26 -34.55 -14.17
C PRO A 327 -3.79 -35.56 -15.22
N ALA A 328 -2.80 -36.40 -14.85
CA ALA A 328 -2.37 -37.48 -15.72
C ALA A 328 -3.59 -38.36 -16.05
N PRO A 329 -3.76 -38.80 -17.31
CA PRO A 329 -4.86 -39.70 -17.64
C PRO A 329 -4.75 -40.94 -16.77
N GLU A 330 -5.82 -41.27 -16.05
CA GLU A 330 -5.93 -42.53 -15.30
C GLU A 330 -5.67 -43.67 -16.28
N ALA A 331 -4.63 -44.47 -16.00
CA ALA A 331 -4.40 -45.71 -16.72
C ALA A 331 -5.63 -46.59 -16.46
N ARG A 332 -6.47 -46.75 -17.49
CA ARG A 332 -7.64 -47.64 -17.48
C ARG A 332 -7.22 -49.09 -17.48
#